data_AF-A0A1D2WCY5-F1
#
_entry.id   AF-A0A1D2WCY5-F1
#
_cell.length_a   1.000
_cell.length_b   1.000
_cell.length_c   1.000
_cell.angle_alpha   90.00
_cell.angle_beta   90.00
_cell.angle_gamma   90.00
#
_symmetry.space_group_name_H-M   'P 1'
#
loop_
_entity.id
_entity.type
_entity.pdbx_description
1 polymer ?
#
loop_
_entity_poly.entity_id
_entity_poly.type
_entity_poly.pdbx_seq_one_letter_code
_entity_poly.pdbx_strand_id
1 'polypeptide(L)'
;MNLTTSLILFLNVTLLSILVPGGPVENRDFDYLKKTPSIYYGFSIFLISLILISLALCYFVLLDNLWAFKVSLAAGALYFMVYILDLLKIFPRSPTPMSKMLMLIEIINMMLALLLVIFFSGQTVYLKQHLHFIIKTSQKNSATYIPNV
;
A
#
# COMPACT_ATOMS: atom_id res chain seq x y z
N MET A 1 -4.03 -16.34 -5.24
CA MET A 1 -3.26 -15.14 -5.63
C MET A 1 -3.63 -13.92 -4.78
N ASN A 2 -4.91 -13.70 -4.51
CA ASN A 2 -5.42 -12.57 -3.71
C ASN A 2 -5.04 -12.66 -2.23
N LEU A 3 -4.96 -13.88 -1.70
CA LEU A 3 -4.50 -14.14 -0.34
C LEU A 3 -3.08 -13.58 -0.11
N THR A 4 -2.16 -13.80 -1.04
CA THR A 4 -0.77 -13.30 -0.95
C THR A 4 -0.75 -11.77 -0.90
N THR A 5 -1.51 -11.10 -1.77
CA THR A 5 -1.61 -9.64 -1.79
C THR A 5 -2.22 -9.09 -0.50
N SER A 6 -3.31 -9.70 -0.03
CA SER A 6 -3.95 -9.35 1.24
C SER A 6 -2.98 -9.54 2.42
N LEU A 7 -2.18 -10.61 2.41
CA LEU A 7 -1.21 -10.91 3.47
C LEU A 7 -0.03 -9.93 3.47
N ILE A 8 0.51 -9.55 2.31
CA ILE A 8 1.56 -8.52 2.22
C ILE A 8 1.04 -7.15 2.66
N LEU A 9 -0.19 -6.78 2.28
CA LEU A 9 -0.85 -5.56 2.75
C LEU A 9 -1.04 -5.58 4.27
N PHE A 10 -1.54 -6.70 4.80
CA PHE A 10 -1.77 -6.88 6.22
C PHE A 10 -0.47 -6.79 7.04
N LEU A 11 0.62 -7.37 6.53
CA LEU A 11 1.95 -7.22 7.13
C LEU A 11 2.41 -5.76 7.13
N ASN A 12 2.23 -5.04 6.01
CA ASN A 12 2.58 -3.62 5.92
C ASN A 12 1.80 -2.78 6.94
N VAL A 13 0.49 -3.03 7.06
CA VAL A 13 -0.40 -2.39 8.02
C VAL A 13 0.06 -2.64 9.45
N THR A 14 0.33 -3.89 9.79
CA THR A 14 0.73 -4.29 11.14
C THR A 14 2.05 -3.62 11.52
N LEU A 15 3.04 -3.68 10.64
CA LEU A 15 4.35 -3.07 10.89
C LEU A 15 4.27 -1.54 10.95
N LEU A 16 3.49 -0.88 10.10
CA LEU A 16 3.29 0.57 10.20
C LEU A 16 2.57 0.96 11.49
N SER A 17 1.54 0.21 11.91
CA SER A 17 0.75 0.53 13.10
C SER A 17 1.59 0.60 14.38
N ILE A 18 2.65 -0.20 14.44
CA ILE A 18 3.56 -0.27 15.58
C ILE A 18 4.57 0.91 15.59
N LEU A 19 4.77 1.54 14.42
CA LEU A 19 5.72 2.64 14.18
C LEU A 19 5.06 4.03 14.16
N VAL A 20 3.72 4.13 14.21
CA VAL A 20 3.04 5.44 14.26
C VAL A 20 3.51 6.21 15.51
N PRO A 21 3.64 7.55 15.47
CA PRO A 21 3.94 8.34 16.66
C PRO A 21 3.04 7.97 17.86
N GLY A 22 3.64 7.49 18.95
CA GLY A 22 2.93 6.96 20.13
C GLY A 22 2.64 5.45 20.11
N GLY A 23 3.14 4.73 19.11
CA GLY A 23 3.05 3.27 19.00
C GLY A 23 4.02 2.52 19.92
N PRO A 24 3.87 1.19 20.07
CA PRO A 24 4.58 0.40 21.08
C PRO A 24 6.10 0.33 20.89
N VAL A 25 6.58 0.39 19.64
CA VAL A 25 8.02 0.29 19.32
C VAL A 25 8.61 1.64 18.92
N GLU A 26 7.75 2.61 18.59
CA GLU A 26 8.17 3.96 18.28
C GLU A 26 8.83 4.58 19.52
N ASN A 27 10.13 4.79 19.43
CA ASN A 27 10.99 5.21 20.52
C ASN A 27 11.59 6.61 20.28
N ARG A 28 11.12 7.29 19.25
CA ARG A 28 11.45 8.68 18.93
C ARG A 28 10.65 9.66 19.78
N ASP A 29 11.31 10.73 20.21
CA ASP A 29 10.66 11.82 20.93
C ASP A 29 10.16 12.88 19.95
N PHE A 30 8.84 13.03 19.90
CA PHE A 30 8.16 14.01 19.04
C PHE A 30 7.57 15.18 19.84
N ASP A 31 7.88 15.32 21.13
CA ASP A 31 7.32 16.39 21.97
C ASP A 31 7.68 17.79 21.47
N TYR A 32 8.85 17.94 20.83
CA TYR A 32 9.23 19.21 20.23
C TYR A 32 8.34 19.58 19.03
N LEU A 33 7.77 18.60 18.31
CA LEU A 33 6.86 18.82 17.17
C LEU A 33 5.46 19.21 17.60
N LYS A 34 5.09 18.97 18.86
CA LYS A 34 3.84 19.51 19.42
C LYS A 34 3.81 21.04 19.37
N LYS A 35 4.98 21.70 19.26
CA LYS A 35 5.09 23.16 19.02
C LYS A 35 4.62 23.58 17.62
N THR A 36 4.57 22.66 16.66
CA THR A 36 4.01 22.86 15.31
C THR A 36 2.88 21.85 15.06
N PRO A 37 1.70 22.05 15.68
CA PRO A 37 0.64 21.03 15.74
C PRO A 37 0.20 20.54 14.36
N SER A 38 0.13 21.44 13.37
CA SER A 38 -0.35 21.12 12.02
C SER A 38 0.48 20.04 11.33
N ILE A 39 1.81 20.05 11.51
CA ILE A 39 2.71 19.08 10.88
C ILE A 39 2.59 17.73 11.59
N TYR A 40 2.61 17.74 12.93
CA TYR A 40 2.50 16.54 13.75
C TYR A 40 1.17 15.81 13.49
N TYR A 41 0.05 16.51 13.66
CA TYR A 41 -1.28 15.91 13.46
C TYR A 41 -1.55 15.56 12.00
N GLY A 42 -1.12 16.41 11.05
CA GLY A 42 -1.30 16.12 9.62
C GLY A 42 -0.61 14.81 9.21
N PHE A 43 0.62 14.61 9.67
CA PHE A 43 1.36 13.37 9.42
C PHE A 43 0.73 12.16 10.10
N SER A 44 0.36 12.27 11.38
CA SER A 44 -0.30 11.18 12.10
C SER A 44 -1.65 10.80 11.48
N ILE A 45 -2.46 11.77 11.08
CA ILE A 45 -3.73 11.53 10.37
C ILE A 45 -3.47 10.82 9.04
N PHE A 46 -2.45 11.23 8.30
CA PHE A 46 -2.06 10.57 7.05
C PHE A 46 -1.68 9.10 7.29
N LEU A 47 -0.81 8.80 8.26
CA LEU A 47 -0.41 7.43 8.58
C LEU A 47 -1.59 6.57 9.05
N ILE A 48 -2.43 7.10 9.92
CA ILE A 48 -3.64 6.40 10.42
C ILE A 48 -4.61 6.14 9.27
N SER A 49 -4.81 7.11 8.38
CA SER A 49 -5.67 6.95 7.20
C SER A 49 -5.12 5.86 6.28
N LEU A 50 -3.80 5.84 6.05
CA LEU A 50 -3.14 4.82 5.25
C LEU A 50 -3.33 3.42 5.85
N ILE A 51 -3.21 3.28 7.18
CA ILE A 51 -3.49 2.05 7.92
C ILE A 51 -4.93 1.59 7.71
N LEU A 52 -5.91 2.45 7.97
CA LEU A 52 -7.33 2.11 7.90
C LEU A 52 -7.77 1.75 6.48
N ILE A 53 -7.35 2.53 5.49
CA ILE A 53 -7.64 2.26 4.07
C ILE A 53 -7.00 0.92 3.66
N SER A 54 -5.75 0.69 4.04
CA SER A 54 -5.05 -0.56 3.71
C SER A 54 -5.69 -1.78 4.37
N LEU A 55 -6.18 -1.65 5.60
CA LEU A 55 -6.91 -2.72 6.28
C LEU A 55 -8.23 -3.03 5.56
N ALA A 56 -8.98 -2.02 5.13
CA ALA A 56 -10.17 -2.20 4.31
C ALA A 56 -9.83 -2.87 2.96
N LEU A 57 -8.72 -2.48 2.33
CA LEU A 57 -8.25 -3.09 1.09
C LEU A 57 -7.92 -4.57 1.25
N CYS A 58 -7.38 -5.02 2.40
CA CYS A 58 -7.16 -6.44 2.66
C CYS A 58 -8.43 -7.26 2.45
N TYR A 59 -9.58 -6.76 2.93
CA TYR A 59 -10.88 -7.40 2.77
C TYR A 59 -11.37 -7.36 1.32
N PHE A 60 -11.34 -6.20 0.67
CA PHE A 60 -11.83 -6.10 -0.71
C PHE A 60 -10.97 -6.84 -1.75
N VAL A 61 -9.67 -6.96 -1.50
CA VAL A 61 -8.77 -7.80 -2.30
C VAL A 61 -9.14 -9.27 -2.17
N LEU A 62 -9.52 -9.74 -0.97
CA LEU A 62 -10.00 -11.11 -0.78
C LEU A 62 -11.33 -11.38 -1.49
N LEU A 63 -12.15 -10.35 -1.72
CA LEU A 63 -13.38 -10.43 -2.51
C LEU A 63 -13.18 -10.27 -4.03
N ASP A 64 -11.94 -10.31 -4.53
CA ASP A 64 -11.64 -10.21 -5.96
C ASP A 64 -12.09 -8.90 -6.64
N ASN A 65 -12.23 -7.82 -5.87
CA ASN A 65 -12.69 -6.55 -6.41
C ASN A 65 -11.60 -5.83 -7.22
N LEU A 66 -11.82 -5.67 -8.54
CA LEU A 66 -10.86 -5.07 -9.48
C LEU A 66 -10.38 -3.66 -9.09
N TRP A 67 -11.25 -2.87 -8.44
CA TRP A 67 -10.87 -1.54 -7.97
C TRP A 67 -9.90 -1.62 -6.76
N ALA A 68 -10.12 -2.55 -5.84
CA ALA A 68 -9.31 -2.70 -4.63
C ALA A 68 -7.87 -3.09 -4.96
N PHE A 69 -7.71 -3.89 -6.01
CA PHE A 69 -6.44 -4.21 -6.62
C PHE A 69 -5.68 -2.94 -7.09
N LYS A 70 -6.33 -2.04 -7.85
CA LYS A 70 -5.70 -0.77 -8.29
C LYS A 70 -5.32 0.14 -7.13
N VAL A 71 -6.20 0.25 -6.13
CA VAL A 71 -5.94 1.10 -4.95
C VAL A 71 -4.84 0.50 -4.08
N SER A 72 -4.72 -0.83 -4.03
CA SER A 72 -3.60 -1.53 -3.36
C SER A 72 -2.23 -1.18 -3.95
N LEU A 73 -2.12 -0.99 -5.28
CA LEU A 73 -0.89 -0.49 -5.91
C LEU A 73 -0.53 0.91 -5.38
N ALA A 74 -1.52 1.81 -5.34
CA ALA A 74 -1.32 3.17 -4.84
C ALA A 74 -0.92 3.15 -3.36
N ALA A 75 -1.54 2.29 -2.55
CA ALA A 75 -1.16 2.10 -1.15
C ALA A 75 0.28 1.62 -1.01
N GLY A 76 0.71 0.61 -1.80
CA GLY A 76 2.10 0.14 -1.81
C GLY A 76 3.12 1.23 -2.17
N ALA A 77 2.80 2.06 -3.18
CA ALA A 77 3.63 3.20 -3.53
C ALA A 77 3.71 4.25 -2.41
N LEU A 78 2.60 4.51 -1.71
CA LEU A 78 2.57 5.40 -0.56
C LEU A 78 3.39 4.85 0.61
N TYR A 79 3.27 3.55 0.95
CA TYR A 79 4.12 2.91 1.97
C TYR A 79 5.60 3.07 1.63
N PHE A 80 5.99 2.77 0.38
CA PHE A 80 7.37 2.91 -0.06
C PHE A 80 7.87 4.35 0.08
N MET A 81 7.07 5.33 -0.35
CA MET A 81 7.41 6.74 -0.21
C MET A 81 7.55 7.16 1.25
N VAL A 82 6.65 6.71 2.14
CA VAL A 82 6.77 6.97 3.58
C VAL A 82 8.10 6.41 4.10
N TYR A 83 8.41 5.14 3.88
CA TYR A 83 9.64 4.57 4.41
C TYR A 83 10.91 5.22 3.86
N ILE A 84 10.94 5.58 2.58
CA ILE A 84 12.07 6.31 2.01
C ILE A 84 12.21 7.70 2.62
N LEU A 85 11.11 8.45 2.73
CA LEU A 85 11.15 9.80 3.29
C LEU A 85 11.56 9.78 4.78
N ASP A 86 11.21 8.72 5.51
CA ASP A 86 11.65 8.52 6.90
C ASP A 86 13.14 8.19 6.99
N LEU A 87 13.61 7.24 6.18
CA LEU A 87 15.02 6.86 6.11
C LEU A 87 15.93 8.01 5.61
N LEU A 88 15.43 8.86 4.70
CA LEU A 88 16.11 10.08 4.24
C LEU A 88 16.07 11.22 5.27
N LYS A 89 15.40 11.03 6.42
CA LYS A 89 15.26 12.02 7.49
C LYS A 89 14.62 13.33 7.01
N ILE A 90 13.72 13.22 6.03
CA ILE A 90 12.88 14.31 5.50
C ILE A 90 11.64 14.49 6.38
N PHE A 91 11.17 13.40 6.98
CA PHE A 91 10.15 13.48 8.03
C PHE A 91 10.65 14.28 9.24
N PRO A 92 9.71 14.87 10.00
CA PRO A 92 10.08 15.72 11.12
C PRO A 92 10.98 14.95 12.10
N ARG A 93 12.20 15.46 12.29
CA ARG A 93 13.30 14.72 12.92
C ARG A 93 13.17 14.65 14.42
N SER A 94 13.10 13.47 14.99
CA SER A 94 13.33 13.34 16.43
C SER A 94 14.73 13.85 16.83
N PRO A 95 14.88 14.52 18.00
CA PRO A 95 16.18 14.78 18.61
C PRO A 95 16.84 13.48 19.06
N THR A 96 16.05 12.43 19.35
CA THR A 96 16.57 11.11 19.70
C THR A 96 16.91 10.33 18.42
N PRO A 97 18.12 9.73 18.34
CA PRO A 97 18.51 8.95 17.19
C PRO A 97 17.66 7.68 17.10
N MET A 98 17.28 7.32 15.87
CA MET A 98 16.54 6.10 15.58
C MET A 98 17.29 4.85 16.08
N SER A 99 16.59 3.94 16.77
CA SER A 99 17.22 2.68 17.16
C SER A 99 17.48 1.78 15.97
N LYS A 100 18.49 0.91 16.08
CA LYS A 100 18.81 -0.10 15.06
C LYS A 100 17.62 -1.03 14.77
N MET A 101 16.81 -1.34 15.80
CA MET A 101 15.62 -2.17 15.66
C MET A 101 14.54 -1.47 14.84
N LEU A 102 14.28 -0.19 15.11
CA LEU A 102 13.29 0.59 14.35
C LEU A 102 13.69 0.70 12.88
N MET A 103 14.98 0.98 12.62
CA MET A 103 15.53 1.05 11.25
C MET A 103 15.38 -0.26 10.49
N LEU A 104 15.59 -1.40 11.16
CA LEU A 104 15.41 -2.72 10.56
C LEU A 104 13.95 -2.95 10.15
N ILE A 105 13.01 -2.59 11.03
CA ILE A 105 11.57 -2.74 10.75
C ILE A 105 11.18 -1.88 9.54
N GLU A 106 11.66 -0.64 9.45
CA GLU A 106 11.37 0.24 8.31
C GLU A 106 11.95 -0.31 6.99
N ILE A 107 13.17 -0.85 6.99
CA ILE A 107 13.76 -1.47 5.81
C ILE A 107 12.95 -2.70 5.38
N ILE A 108 12.59 -3.56 6.33
CA ILE A 108 11.75 -4.73 6.05
C ILE A 108 10.42 -4.29 5.45
N ASN A 109 9.79 -3.27 6.00
CA ASN A 109 8.50 -2.82 5.52
C ASN A 109 8.58 -2.13 4.16
N MET A 110 9.66 -1.38 3.91
CA MET A 110 9.97 -0.84 2.59
C MET A 110 10.12 -1.94 1.53
N MET A 111 10.80 -3.03 1.86
CA MET A 111 10.95 -4.19 0.96
C MET A 111 9.60 -4.88 0.71
N LEU A 112 8.76 -5.02 1.74
CA LEU A 112 7.41 -5.57 1.59
C LEU A 112 6.52 -4.67 0.72
N ALA A 113 6.61 -3.36 0.87
CA ALA A 113 5.90 -2.39 0.03
C ALA A 113 6.35 -2.49 -1.44
N LEU A 114 7.66 -2.61 -1.68
CA LEU A 114 8.21 -2.81 -3.02
C LEU A 114 7.72 -4.13 -3.64
N LEU A 115 7.72 -5.21 -2.85
CA LEU A 115 7.21 -6.51 -3.28
C LEU A 115 5.72 -6.43 -3.66
N LEU A 116 4.92 -5.68 -2.89
CA LEU A 116 3.51 -5.43 -3.20
C LEU A 116 3.36 -4.76 -4.58
N VAL A 117 4.13 -3.71 -4.85
CA VAL A 117 4.10 -2.97 -6.12
C VAL A 117 4.52 -3.87 -7.29
N ILE A 118 5.60 -4.62 -7.16
CA ILE A 118 6.11 -5.51 -8.21
C ILE A 118 5.09 -6.62 -8.51
N PHE A 119 4.62 -7.31 -7.47
CA PHE A 119 3.69 -8.43 -7.62
C PHE A 119 2.38 -7.97 -8.25
N PHE A 120 1.92 -6.77 -7.90
CA PHE A 120 0.69 -6.20 -8.45
C PHE A 120 0.85 -5.67 -9.88
N SER A 121 1.99 -5.04 -10.22
CA SER A 121 2.26 -4.54 -11.57
C SER A 121 2.15 -5.66 -12.62
N GLY A 122 2.66 -6.86 -12.31
CA GLY A 122 2.52 -8.05 -13.15
C GLY A 122 1.06 -8.51 -13.32
N GLN A 123 0.24 -8.40 -12.28
CA GLN A 123 -1.18 -8.81 -12.33
C GLN A 123 -2.03 -7.87 -13.19
N THR A 124 -1.83 -6.56 -13.10
CA THR A 124 -2.56 -5.58 -13.91
C THR A 124 -2.36 -5.81 -15.41
N VAL A 125 -1.15 -6.20 -15.80
CA VAL A 125 -0.82 -6.54 -17.19
C VAL A 125 -1.54 -7.81 -17.63
N TYR A 126 -1.53 -8.86 -16.80
CA TYR A 126 -2.20 -10.13 -17.11
C TYR A 126 -3.72 -9.97 -17.28
N LEU A 127 -4.35 -9.24 -16.35
CA LEU A 127 -5.81 -9.06 -16.34
C LEU A 127 -6.28 -8.19 -17.52
N LYS A 128 -5.49 -7.17 -17.90
CA LYS A 128 -5.74 -6.34 -19.09
C LYS A 128 -5.63 -7.14 -20.39
N GLN A 129 -4.64 -8.03 -20.50
CA GLN A 129 -4.50 -8.94 -21.65
C GLN A 129 -5.69 -9.90 -21.76
N HIS A 130 -6.12 -10.49 -20.65
CA HIS A 130 -7.21 -11.45 -20.65
C HIS A 130 -8.57 -10.80 -20.97
N LEU A 131 -8.82 -9.58 -20.48
CA LEU A 131 -10.03 -8.82 -20.80
C LEU A 131 -10.07 -8.40 -22.28
N HIS A 132 -8.93 -7.93 -22.81
CA HIS A 132 -8.80 -7.57 -24.22
C HIS A 132 -9.03 -8.78 -25.15
N PHE A 133 -8.55 -9.96 -24.75
CA PHE A 133 -8.81 -11.21 -25.47
C PHE A 133 -10.31 -11.56 -25.52
N ILE A 134 -11.02 -11.48 -24.39
CA ILE A 134 -12.47 -11.78 -24.29
C ILE A 134 -13.30 -10.80 -25.14
N ILE A 135 -12.99 -9.50 -25.10
CA ILE A 135 -13.71 -8.51 -25.90
C ILE A 135 -13.51 -8.78 -27.40
N LYS A 136 -12.27 -9.10 -27.81
CA LYS A 136 -11.95 -9.39 -29.20
C LYS A 136 -12.65 -10.66 -29.71
N THR A 137 -12.76 -11.70 -28.90
CA THR A 137 -13.50 -12.93 -29.27
C THR A 137 -15.01 -12.71 -29.28
N SER A 138 -15.56 -11.94 -28.33
CA SER A 138 -16.98 -11.57 -28.30
C SER A 138 -17.41 -10.74 -29.53
N GLN A 139 -16.60 -9.76 -29.93
CA GLN A 139 -16.84 -8.96 -31.14
C GLN A 139 -16.77 -9.82 -32.42
N LYS A 140 -15.81 -10.74 -32.50
CA LYS A 140 -15.68 -11.66 -33.64
C LYS A 140 -16.90 -12.58 -33.79
N ASN A 141 -17.40 -13.15 -32.70
CA ASN A 141 -18.58 -14.01 -32.74
C ASN A 141 -19.86 -13.26 -33.11
N SER A 142 -19.99 -12.00 -32.71
CA SER A 142 -21.15 -11.15 -33.02
C SER A 142 -21.19 -10.75 -34.50
N ALA A 143 -20.03 -10.57 -35.16
CA ALA A 143 -19.95 -10.22 -36.58
C ALA A 143 -20.28 -11.38 -37.54
N THR A 144 -20.23 -12.63 -37.06
CA THR A 144 -20.56 -13.83 -37.83
C THR A 144 -22.03 -14.26 -37.71
N TYR A 145 -22.84 -13.57 -36.91
CA TYR A 145 -24.27 -13.86 -36.78
C TYR A 145 -25.04 -13.19 -37.93
N ILE A 146 -25.06 -13.84 -39.10
CA ILE A 146 -26.04 -13.53 -40.15
C ILE A 146 -27.26 -14.37 -39.82
N PRO A 147 -28.38 -13.77 -39.36
CA PRO A 147 -29.61 -14.53 -39.19
C PRO A 147 -30.06 -14.99 -40.58
N ASN A 148 -30.14 -16.31 -40.78
CA ASN A 148 -30.82 -16.88 -41.93
C ASN A 148 -32.31 -16.53 -41.80
N VAL A 149 -32.73 -15.52 -42.56
CA VAL A 149 -34.14 -15.20 -42.85
C VAL A 149 -34.36 -15.45 -44.33
#